data_AF-A0A7Y2THH1-F1
#
_entry.id   AF-A0A7Y2THH1-F1
#
_cell.length_a   1.000
_cell.length_b   1.000
_cell.length_c   1.000
_cell.angle_alpha   90.00
_cell.angle_beta   90.00
_cell.angle_gamma   90.00
#
_symmetry.space_group_name_H-M   'P 1'
#
loop_
_entity.id
_entity.type
_entity.pdbx_description
1 polymer ?
#
loop_
_entity_poly.entity_id
_entity_poly.type
_entity_poly.pdbx_seq_one_letter_code
_entity_poly.pdbx_strand_id
1 'polypeptide(L)'
;MLKLLVSNVKSEKGLVLIDQAIFSGNSFIVTALLARFLGITNFGTFSYVVLGLYLTMSMSNALIIQPMQVAHSKFVIDKNYKGFTLLLQLSVGLIFLIFPLLINYIGFPKIRLIEGINLIHVGLLYCVWLLHDFLRKSFLASQEIKNTIVVDCLMASIQLVGIIGLGVTHQLTLNAAIVLLIISYITSSIAGLVLMKLSFSNLCFKNEYYQYHKKEGSLLFVSSLLQWWSSNLFVVTSGMFLGVAALGAFRLVQSMFGVLNLLLQTYENYVLPKASQLFSQSLSESKKYLRVITQKGGLLFAIVLVPLFLFSKQSIYLFGGEQYIEYHNVVRGMVILYAIIYIGYSVRLPIRILTLNNTFFIGYCISFLFSLCTFNFLLQNFNISGAIAGLIINQLLMISYWQYKLTQHQFTLWK
;
A
#
# COMPACT_ATOMS: atom_id res chain seq x y z
N MET A 1 14.46 -2.39 -33.38
CA MET A 1 14.32 -1.99 -31.95
C MET A 1 12.88 -1.65 -31.56
N LEU A 2 12.19 -0.72 -32.26
CA LEU A 2 10.77 -0.38 -31.95
C LEU A 2 9.80 -1.57 -32.06
N LYS A 3 9.92 -2.43 -33.08
CA LYS A 3 9.04 -3.62 -33.23
C LYS A 3 9.19 -4.65 -32.09
N LEU A 4 10.40 -4.80 -31.53
CA LEU A 4 10.69 -5.68 -30.38
C LEU A 4 10.18 -5.09 -29.06
N LEU A 5 10.25 -3.76 -28.91
CA LEU A 5 9.63 -3.06 -27.77
C LEU A 5 8.09 -3.17 -27.83
N VAL A 6 7.48 -3.01 -29.02
CA VAL A 6 6.03 -3.15 -29.22
C VAL A 6 5.57 -4.61 -29.02
N SER A 7 6.34 -5.61 -29.44
CA SER A 7 6.00 -7.02 -29.21
C SER A 7 6.08 -7.40 -27.73
N ASN A 8 7.07 -6.89 -26.99
CA ASN A 8 7.18 -7.12 -25.54
C ASN A 8 6.07 -6.41 -24.75
N VAL A 9 5.63 -5.23 -25.19
CA VAL A 9 4.49 -4.51 -24.58
C VAL A 9 3.16 -5.26 -24.77
N LYS A 10 2.97 -5.95 -25.90
CA LYS A 10 1.76 -6.76 -26.14
C LYS A 10 1.74 -8.10 -25.39
N SER A 11 2.85 -8.51 -24.77
CA SER A 11 2.86 -9.70 -23.92
C SER A 11 2.07 -9.46 -22.63
N GLU A 12 1.49 -10.50 -22.04
CA GLU A 12 0.76 -10.39 -20.76
C GLU A 12 1.62 -9.74 -19.66
N LYS A 13 2.92 -10.07 -19.61
CA LYS A 13 3.87 -9.46 -18.69
C LYS A 13 4.04 -7.96 -18.93
N GLY A 14 4.08 -7.53 -20.19
CA GLY A 14 4.13 -6.12 -20.56
C GLY A 14 2.88 -5.36 -20.12
N LEU A 15 1.70 -5.96 -20.31
CA LEU A 15 0.42 -5.38 -19.87
C LEU A 15 0.33 -5.24 -18.35
N VAL A 16 0.79 -6.24 -17.59
CA VAL A 16 0.84 -6.17 -16.12
C VAL A 16 1.77 -5.04 -15.63
N LEU A 17 2.91 -4.84 -16.30
CA LEU A 17 3.82 -3.73 -15.97
C LEU A 17 3.19 -2.36 -16.28
N ILE A 18 2.46 -2.25 -17.39
CA ILE A 18 1.75 -1.02 -17.76
C ILE A 18 0.66 -0.70 -16.74
N ASP A 19 -0.17 -1.69 -16.38
CA ASP A 19 -1.20 -1.54 -15.36
C ASP A 19 -0.60 -1.02 -14.04
N GLN A 20 0.45 -1.68 -13.57
CA GLN A 20 1.11 -1.31 -12.34
C GLN A 20 1.73 0.10 -12.40
N ALA A 21 2.28 0.48 -13.56
CA ALA A 21 2.82 1.82 -13.80
C ALA A 21 1.72 2.88 -13.79
N ILE A 22 0.56 2.62 -14.40
CA ILE A 22 -0.60 3.52 -14.38
C ILE A 22 -1.09 3.70 -12.94
N PHE A 23 -1.36 2.60 -12.23
CA PHE A 23 -1.93 2.66 -10.88
C PHE A 23 -1.00 3.33 -9.87
N SER A 24 0.27 2.88 -9.82
CA SER A 24 1.25 3.39 -8.86
C SER A 24 1.75 4.78 -9.24
N GLY A 25 2.00 5.01 -10.54
CA GLY A 25 2.44 6.29 -11.07
C GLY A 25 1.38 7.37 -10.88
N ASN A 26 0.11 7.07 -11.17
CA ASN A 26 -0.99 8.00 -10.89
C ASN A 26 -1.07 8.33 -9.40
N SER A 27 -1.06 7.31 -8.52
CA SER A 27 -1.12 7.53 -7.07
C SER A 27 0.02 8.43 -6.57
N PHE A 28 1.23 8.22 -7.09
CA PHE A 28 2.39 9.05 -6.79
C PHE A 28 2.21 10.50 -7.26
N ILE A 29 1.84 10.70 -8.53
CA ILE A 29 1.66 12.03 -9.13
C ILE A 29 0.53 12.79 -8.43
N VAL A 30 -0.63 12.16 -8.23
CA VAL A 30 -1.77 12.71 -7.50
C VAL A 30 -1.36 13.13 -6.10
N THR A 31 -0.61 12.30 -5.37
CA THR A 31 -0.13 12.63 -4.03
C THR A 31 0.79 13.86 -4.04
N ALA A 32 1.73 13.94 -4.98
CA ALA A 32 2.63 15.09 -5.12
C ALA A 32 1.87 16.38 -5.50
N LEU A 33 0.94 16.30 -6.45
CA LEU A 33 0.12 17.44 -6.85
C LEU A 33 -0.77 17.94 -5.72
N LEU A 34 -1.39 17.03 -4.95
CA LEU A 34 -2.17 17.40 -3.77
C LEU A 34 -1.31 18.07 -2.70
N ALA A 35 -0.11 17.56 -2.43
CA ALA A 35 0.83 18.18 -1.49
C ALA A 35 1.19 19.60 -1.93
N ARG A 36 1.46 19.79 -3.22
CA ARG A 36 1.87 21.08 -3.78
C ARG A 36 0.74 22.10 -3.83
N PHE A 37 -0.47 21.70 -4.23
CA PHE A 37 -1.58 22.64 -4.42
C PHE A 37 -2.39 22.90 -3.14
N LEU A 38 -2.53 21.93 -2.24
CA LEU A 38 -3.29 22.11 -0.99
C LEU A 38 -2.48 22.82 0.11
N GLY A 39 -1.14 22.75 0.03
CA GLY A 39 -0.24 23.15 1.10
C GLY A 39 -0.12 22.10 2.21
N ILE A 40 0.89 22.26 3.06
CA ILE A 40 1.33 21.21 3.99
C ILE A 40 0.28 20.82 5.04
N THR A 41 -0.49 21.78 5.55
CA THR A 41 -1.50 21.55 6.59
C THR A 41 -2.68 20.74 6.04
N ASN A 42 -3.28 21.19 4.93
CA ASN A 42 -4.41 20.51 4.30
C ASN A 42 -4.02 19.14 3.75
N PHE A 43 -2.82 19.02 3.17
CA PHE A 43 -2.29 17.73 2.75
C PHE A 43 -2.01 16.79 3.94
N GLY A 44 -1.57 17.34 5.07
CA GLY A 44 -1.45 16.62 6.34
C GLY A 44 -2.78 16.05 6.83
N THR A 45 -3.82 16.87 6.81
CA THR A 45 -5.20 16.45 7.12
C THR A 45 -5.69 15.37 6.14
N PHE A 46 -5.45 15.55 4.83
CA PHE A 46 -5.72 14.52 3.83
C PHE A 46 -4.95 13.21 4.09
N SER A 47 -3.71 13.31 4.57
CA SER A 47 -2.87 12.14 4.86
C SER A 47 -3.44 11.26 5.97
N TYR A 48 -4.19 11.82 6.93
CA TYR A 48 -4.96 11.02 7.90
C TYR A 48 -6.05 10.20 7.24
N VAL A 49 -6.81 10.81 6.32
CA VAL A 49 -7.83 10.13 5.54
C VAL A 49 -7.20 8.99 4.74
N VAL A 50 -6.05 9.23 4.11
CA VAL A 50 -5.33 8.19 3.36
C VAL A 50 -4.80 7.07 4.27
N LEU A 51 -4.29 7.39 5.46
CA LEU A 51 -3.82 6.36 6.39
C LEU A 51 -4.97 5.48 6.89
N GLY A 52 -6.11 6.08 7.25
CA GLY A 52 -7.31 5.31 7.59
C GLY A 52 -7.78 4.45 6.43
N LEU A 53 -7.76 4.97 5.21
CA LEU A 53 -8.07 4.20 4.00
C LEU A 53 -7.11 3.01 3.81
N TYR A 54 -5.81 3.18 4.07
CA TYR A 54 -4.84 2.10 3.90
C TYR A 54 -5.00 1.02 4.97
N LEU A 55 -5.42 1.39 6.18
CA LEU A 55 -5.80 0.44 7.22
C LEU A 55 -7.00 -0.39 6.77
N THR A 56 -8.07 0.25 6.29
CA THR A 56 -9.29 -0.44 5.84
C THR A 56 -9.05 -1.27 4.58
N MET A 57 -8.18 -0.80 3.68
CA MET A 57 -7.66 -1.57 2.55
C MET A 57 -6.96 -2.84 3.03
N SER A 58 -6.10 -2.75 4.05
CA SER A 58 -5.37 -3.92 4.56
C SER A 58 -6.31 -4.99 5.11
N MET A 59 -7.36 -4.55 5.82
CA MET A 59 -8.43 -5.41 6.35
C MET A 59 -9.25 -6.06 5.22
N SER A 60 -9.72 -5.29 4.24
CA SER A 60 -10.47 -5.83 3.10
C SER A 60 -9.62 -6.81 2.30
N ASN A 61 -8.34 -6.49 2.11
CA ASN A 61 -7.40 -7.38 1.43
C ASN A 61 -7.30 -8.75 2.12
N ALA A 62 -7.15 -8.75 3.44
CA ALA A 62 -7.03 -9.98 4.21
C ALA A 62 -8.31 -10.82 4.20
N LEU A 63 -9.49 -10.19 4.31
CA LEU A 63 -10.77 -10.90 4.43
C LEU A 63 -11.36 -11.36 3.09
N ILE A 64 -11.15 -10.58 2.03
CA ILE A 64 -11.84 -10.77 0.74
C ILE A 64 -10.84 -11.07 -0.36
N ILE A 65 -9.91 -10.15 -0.63
CA ILE A 65 -9.13 -10.17 -1.87
C ILE A 65 -8.07 -11.27 -1.88
N GLN A 66 -7.30 -11.45 -0.81
CA GLN A 66 -6.26 -12.49 -0.75
C GLN A 66 -6.86 -13.90 -0.83
N PRO A 67 -7.90 -14.26 -0.04
CA PRO A 67 -8.58 -15.54 -0.21
C PRO A 67 -9.15 -15.75 -1.62
N MET A 68 -9.70 -14.69 -2.25
CA MET A 68 -10.21 -14.73 -3.62
C MET A 68 -9.11 -15.00 -4.65
N GLN A 69 -7.94 -14.38 -4.50
CA GLN A 69 -6.80 -14.59 -5.43
C GLN A 69 -6.26 -16.02 -5.37
N VAL A 70 -6.30 -16.65 -4.19
CA VAL A 70 -5.81 -18.03 -4.00
C VAL A 70 -6.88 -19.07 -4.29
N ALA A 71 -8.17 -18.70 -4.24
CA ALA A 71 -9.29 -19.61 -4.48
C ALA A 71 -9.27 -20.30 -5.85
N HIS A 72 -8.52 -19.80 -6.85
CA HIS A 72 -8.43 -20.42 -8.18
C HIS A 72 -7.98 -21.88 -8.15
N SER A 73 -7.12 -22.26 -7.19
CA SER A 73 -6.67 -23.65 -7.04
C SER A 73 -7.68 -24.56 -6.34
N LYS A 74 -8.79 -24.01 -5.81
CA LYS A 74 -9.76 -24.71 -4.98
C LYS A 74 -11.19 -24.69 -5.54
N PHE A 75 -11.58 -23.59 -6.15
CA PHE A 75 -12.89 -23.42 -6.79
C PHE A 75 -12.69 -23.06 -8.26
N VAL A 76 -13.57 -23.58 -9.12
CA VAL A 76 -13.72 -23.00 -10.46
C VAL A 76 -14.21 -21.57 -10.26
N ILE A 77 -13.38 -20.58 -10.62
CA ILE A 77 -13.76 -19.17 -10.54
C ILE A 77 -14.84 -18.91 -11.59
N ASP A 78 -16.08 -19.10 -11.18
CA ASP A 78 -17.27 -18.84 -11.97
C ASP A 78 -17.88 -17.48 -11.61
N LYS A 79 -18.97 -17.13 -12.30
CA LYS A 79 -19.69 -15.88 -12.03
C LYS A 79 -20.29 -15.84 -10.63
N ASN A 80 -20.64 -16.98 -10.03
CA ASN A 80 -21.27 -17.03 -8.72
C ASN A 80 -20.26 -16.74 -7.60
N TYR A 81 -19.02 -17.24 -7.73
CA TYR A 81 -17.96 -16.91 -6.78
C TYR A 81 -17.54 -15.43 -6.87
N LYS A 82 -17.44 -14.89 -8.10
CA LYS A 82 -17.25 -13.44 -8.31
C LYS A 82 -18.39 -12.62 -7.71
N GLY A 83 -19.64 -13.05 -7.87
CA GLY A 83 -20.81 -12.38 -7.28
C GLY A 83 -20.85 -12.45 -5.76
N PHE A 84 -20.46 -13.58 -5.17
CA PHE A 84 -20.30 -13.73 -3.71
C PHE A 84 -19.26 -12.76 -3.15
N THR A 85 -18.08 -12.70 -3.75
CA THR A 85 -16.99 -11.82 -3.29
C THR A 85 -17.34 -10.34 -3.48
N LEU A 86 -18.04 -9.99 -4.56
CA LEU A 86 -18.61 -8.64 -4.73
C LEU A 86 -19.62 -8.32 -3.61
N LEU A 87 -20.51 -9.27 -3.26
CA LEU A 87 -21.48 -9.06 -2.17
C LEU A 87 -20.79 -8.79 -0.82
N LEU A 88 -19.72 -9.53 -0.51
CA LEU A 88 -18.91 -9.24 0.68
C LEU A 88 -18.28 -7.85 0.63
N GLN A 89 -17.73 -7.45 -0.52
CA GLN A 89 -17.12 -6.13 -0.68
C GLN A 89 -18.16 -5.00 -0.57
N LEU A 90 -19.35 -5.17 -1.12
CA LEU A 90 -20.46 -4.21 -0.98
C LEU A 90 -20.91 -4.10 0.48
N SER A 91 -20.91 -5.21 1.23
CA SER A 91 -21.23 -5.22 2.66
C SER A 91 -20.20 -4.42 3.47
N VAL A 92 -18.90 -4.56 3.14
CA VAL A 92 -17.85 -3.71 3.72
C VAL A 92 -18.04 -2.24 3.33
N GLY A 93 -18.40 -1.96 2.07
CA GLY A 93 -18.72 -0.60 1.62
C GLY A 93 -19.87 0.04 2.39
N LEU A 94 -20.95 -0.72 2.64
CA LEU A 94 -22.10 -0.26 3.43
C LEU A 94 -21.71 0.14 4.86
N ILE A 95 -20.79 -0.58 5.50
CA ILE A 95 -20.28 -0.20 6.83
C ILE A 95 -19.67 1.21 6.78
N PHE A 96 -18.88 1.53 5.75
CA PHE A 96 -18.26 2.86 5.62
C PHE A 96 -19.24 3.97 5.23
N LEU A 97 -20.40 3.64 4.66
CA LEU A 97 -21.47 4.62 4.43
C LEU A 97 -22.28 4.89 5.70
N ILE A 98 -22.55 3.85 6.50
CA ILE A 98 -23.37 3.97 7.72
C ILE A 98 -22.57 4.57 8.87
N PHE A 99 -21.30 4.18 9.02
CA PHE A 99 -20.48 4.57 10.17
C PHE A 99 -20.36 6.09 10.39
N PRO A 100 -20.10 6.93 9.37
CA PRO A 100 -20.11 8.39 9.54
C PRO A 100 -21.47 8.96 9.94
N LEU A 101 -22.57 8.38 9.45
CA LEU A 101 -23.93 8.80 9.82
C LEU A 101 -24.20 8.52 11.30
N LEU A 102 -23.77 7.36 11.79
CA LEU A 102 -23.86 7.01 13.22
C LEU A 102 -23.03 7.95 14.10
N ILE A 103 -21.78 8.26 13.71
CA ILE A 103 -20.93 9.20 14.45
C ILE A 103 -21.59 10.58 14.56
N ASN A 104 -22.14 11.07 13.43
CA ASN A 104 -22.82 12.36 13.40
C ASN A 104 -24.08 12.35 14.28
N TYR A 105 -24.86 11.26 14.28
CA TYR A 105 -26.06 11.12 15.09
C TYR A 105 -25.75 11.05 16.60
N ILE A 106 -24.72 10.30 16.99
CA ILE A 106 -24.31 10.12 18.40
C ILE A 106 -23.69 11.41 18.97
N GLY A 107 -23.27 12.35 18.13
CA GLY A 107 -22.64 13.59 18.59
C GLY A 107 -21.25 13.36 19.16
N PHE A 108 -20.49 12.42 18.58
CA PHE A 108 -19.13 12.09 19.05
C PHE A 108 -18.26 13.36 19.10
N PRO A 109 -17.44 13.57 20.15
CA PRO A 109 -16.64 14.78 20.30
C PRO A 109 -15.77 15.01 19.07
N LYS A 110 -15.82 16.25 18.54
CA LYS A 110 -15.02 16.64 17.38
C LYS A 110 -13.54 16.47 17.71
N ILE A 111 -12.89 15.54 17.00
CA ILE A 111 -11.45 15.36 17.08
C ILE A 111 -10.81 16.51 16.29
N ARG A 112 -10.00 17.36 16.94
CA ARG A 112 -9.34 18.52 16.31
C ARG A 112 -8.55 18.17 15.04
N LEU A 113 -8.02 16.94 14.94
CA LEU A 113 -7.22 16.48 13.79
C LEU A 113 -8.01 16.32 12.48
N ILE A 114 -9.33 16.19 12.55
CA ILE A 114 -10.23 16.04 11.39
C ILE A 114 -11.17 17.24 11.23
N GLU A 115 -10.84 18.34 11.88
CA GLU A 115 -11.59 19.58 11.79
C GLU A 115 -11.57 20.11 10.34
N GLY A 116 -12.75 20.42 9.80
CA GLY A 116 -12.94 20.84 8.40
C GLY A 116 -13.15 19.70 7.39
N ILE A 117 -13.01 18.43 7.79
CA ILE A 117 -13.33 17.28 6.92
C ILE A 117 -14.79 16.89 7.09
N ASN A 118 -15.49 16.71 5.96
CA ASN A 118 -16.81 16.11 5.98
C ASN A 118 -16.70 14.57 6.08
N LEU A 119 -17.06 14.01 7.24
CA LEU A 119 -16.98 12.57 7.51
C LEU A 119 -17.82 11.71 6.56
N ILE A 120 -18.93 12.24 6.05
CA ILE A 120 -19.76 11.53 5.06
C ILE A 120 -18.98 11.37 3.75
N HIS A 121 -18.24 12.41 3.34
CA HIS A 121 -17.37 12.33 2.16
C HIS A 121 -16.23 11.32 2.38
N VAL A 122 -15.65 11.26 3.57
CA VAL A 122 -14.63 10.25 3.91
C VAL A 122 -15.18 8.83 3.82
N GLY A 123 -16.35 8.56 4.41
CA GLY A 123 -16.99 7.25 4.33
C GLY A 123 -17.34 6.85 2.90
N LEU A 124 -17.86 7.79 2.11
CA LEU A 124 -18.12 7.58 0.70
C LEU A 124 -16.82 7.30 -0.07
N LEU A 125 -15.76 8.08 0.16
CA LEU A 125 -14.43 7.85 -0.43
C LEU A 125 -13.93 6.44 -0.12
N TYR A 126 -14.00 6.00 1.14
CA TYR A 126 -13.54 4.66 1.52
C TYR A 126 -14.37 3.57 0.83
N CYS A 127 -15.70 3.72 0.79
CA CYS A 127 -16.59 2.78 0.12
C CYS A 127 -16.21 2.61 -1.37
N VAL A 128 -16.11 3.71 -2.12
CA VAL A 128 -15.88 3.67 -3.57
C VAL A 128 -14.43 3.32 -3.91
N TRP A 129 -13.46 3.73 -3.08
CA TRP A 129 -12.06 3.36 -3.26
C TRP A 129 -11.84 1.86 -3.07
N LEU A 130 -12.41 1.28 -2.00
CA LEU A 130 -12.30 -0.16 -1.74
C LEU A 130 -13.01 -0.99 -2.81
N LEU A 131 -14.13 -0.49 -3.35
CA LEU A 131 -14.83 -1.12 -4.47
C LEU A 131 -13.96 -1.11 -5.75
N HIS A 132 -13.33 0.02 -6.07
CA HIS A 132 -12.38 0.11 -7.20
C HIS A 132 -11.22 -0.87 -7.04
N ASP A 133 -10.57 -0.89 -5.87
CA ASP A 133 -9.45 -1.79 -5.59
C ASP A 133 -9.84 -3.27 -5.69
N PHE A 134 -11.04 -3.63 -5.19
CA PHE A 134 -11.61 -4.97 -5.36
C PHE A 134 -11.81 -5.33 -6.83
N LEU A 135 -12.46 -4.48 -7.62
CA LEU A 135 -12.74 -4.74 -9.03
C LEU A 135 -11.44 -4.92 -9.82
N ARG A 136 -10.48 -4.00 -9.61
CA ARG A 136 -9.14 -4.05 -10.19
C ARG A 136 -8.48 -5.42 -9.92
N LYS A 137 -8.44 -5.84 -8.65
CA LYS A 137 -7.80 -7.10 -8.25
C LYS A 137 -8.58 -8.35 -8.64
N SER A 138 -9.91 -8.26 -8.79
CA SER A 138 -10.74 -9.34 -9.33
C SER A 138 -10.44 -9.60 -10.81
N PHE A 139 -10.25 -8.55 -11.61
CA PHE A 139 -9.80 -8.68 -12.99
C PHE A 139 -8.40 -9.28 -13.09
N LEU A 140 -7.47 -8.84 -12.24
CA LEU A 140 -6.12 -9.42 -12.18
C LEU A 140 -6.15 -10.91 -11.81
N ALA A 141 -6.96 -11.29 -10.82
CA ALA A 141 -7.14 -12.70 -10.42
C ALA A 141 -7.76 -13.55 -11.54
N SER A 142 -8.58 -12.94 -12.39
CA SER A 142 -9.22 -13.57 -13.54
C SER A 142 -8.40 -13.51 -14.82
N GLN A 143 -7.17 -12.98 -14.77
CA GLN A 143 -6.31 -12.72 -15.94
C GLN A 143 -6.93 -11.79 -17.00
N GLU A 144 -7.89 -10.94 -16.59
CA GLU A 144 -8.58 -9.97 -17.45
C GLU A 144 -7.86 -8.61 -17.44
N ILE A 145 -6.53 -8.59 -17.65
CA ILE A 145 -5.68 -7.40 -17.48
C ILE A 145 -6.15 -6.16 -18.28
N LYS A 146 -6.79 -6.37 -19.43
CA LYS A 146 -7.33 -5.28 -20.25
C LYS A 146 -8.44 -4.51 -19.50
N ASN A 147 -9.29 -5.21 -18.76
CA ASN A 147 -10.34 -4.59 -17.96
C ASN A 147 -9.74 -3.77 -16.81
N THR A 148 -8.66 -4.26 -16.20
CA THR A 148 -7.88 -3.54 -15.17
C THR A 148 -7.32 -2.22 -15.72
N ILE A 149 -6.67 -2.26 -16.88
CA ILE A 149 -6.12 -1.06 -17.53
C ILE A 149 -7.22 -0.04 -17.83
N VAL A 150 -8.39 -0.48 -18.31
CA VAL A 150 -9.51 0.42 -18.60
C VAL A 150 -9.96 1.17 -17.34
N VAL A 151 -10.21 0.46 -16.24
CA VAL A 151 -10.68 1.10 -14.99
C VAL A 151 -9.60 2.03 -14.41
N ASP A 152 -8.32 1.61 -14.41
CA ASP A 152 -7.24 2.43 -13.89
C ASP A 152 -6.96 3.66 -14.75
N CYS A 153 -7.04 3.56 -16.08
CA CYS A 153 -6.95 4.71 -16.99
C CYS A 153 -8.10 5.70 -16.79
N LEU A 154 -9.33 5.22 -16.64
CA LEU A 154 -10.50 6.07 -16.40
C LEU A 154 -10.34 6.85 -15.09
N MET A 155 -9.99 6.16 -14.01
CA MET A 155 -9.72 6.79 -12.72
C MET A 155 -8.58 7.81 -12.83
N ALA A 156 -7.45 7.44 -13.43
CA ALA A 156 -6.26 8.29 -13.51
C ALA A 156 -6.52 9.57 -14.31
N SER A 157 -7.25 9.44 -15.43
CA SER A 157 -7.59 10.58 -16.27
C SER A 157 -8.43 11.62 -15.52
N ILE A 158 -9.46 11.18 -14.79
CA ILE A 158 -10.34 12.08 -14.02
C ILE A 158 -9.55 12.75 -12.89
N GLN A 159 -8.73 12.00 -12.15
CA GLN A 159 -7.94 12.55 -11.04
C GLN A 159 -6.92 13.56 -11.53
N LEU A 160 -6.11 13.21 -12.54
CA LEU A 160 -5.04 14.09 -13.03
C LEU A 160 -5.63 15.36 -13.65
N VAL A 161 -6.61 15.23 -14.54
CA VAL A 161 -7.24 16.39 -15.18
C VAL A 161 -7.91 17.29 -14.14
N GLY A 162 -8.67 16.72 -13.20
CA GLY A 162 -9.37 17.51 -12.18
C GLY A 162 -8.42 18.18 -11.18
N ILE A 163 -7.38 17.50 -10.70
CA ILE A 163 -6.43 18.06 -9.73
C ILE A 163 -5.59 19.15 -10.40
N ILE A 164 -5.09 18.91 -11.61
CA ILE A 164 -4.32 19.92 -12.36
C ILE A 164 -5.23 21.11 -12.68
N GLY A 165 -6.44 20.87 -13.18
CA GLY A 165 -7.40 21.92 -13.54
C GLY A 165 -7.74 22.82 -12.34
N LEU A 166 -8.19 22.23 -11.23
CA LEU A 166 -8.52 22.99 -10.02
C LEU A 166 -7.29 23.60 -9.34
N GLY A 167 -6.14 22.93 -9.43
CA GLY A 167 -4.88 23.40 -8.84
C GLY A 167 -4.37 24.66 -9.54
N VAL A 168 -4.36 24.67 -10.88
CA VAL A 168 -3.91 25.81 -11.68
C VAL A 168 -4.89 27.00 -11.59
N THR A 169 -6.19 26.75 -11.44
CA THR A 169 -7.18 27.82 -11.20
C THR A 169 -7.23 28.31 -9.75
N HIS A 170 -6.38 27.78 -8.86
CA HIS A 170 -6.38 28.08 -7.42
C HIS A 170 -7.71 27.79 -6.70
N GLN A 171 -8.53 26.89 -7.24
CA GLN A 171 -9.82 26.48 -6.67
C GLN A 171 -9.75 25.14 -5.92
N LEU A 172 -8.60 24.47 -5.94
CA LEU A 172 -8.43 23.19 -5.26
C LEU A 172 -8.42 23.37 -3.74
N THR A 173 -9.53 22.99 -3.11
CA THR A 173 -9.66 22.87 -1.65
C THR A 173 -9.57 21.39 -1.22
N LEU A 174 -9.37 21.13 0.07
CA LEU A 174 -9.34 19.76 0.62
C LEU A 174 -10.63 18.98 0.29
N ASN A 175 -11.79 19.60 0.48
CA ASN A 175 -13.08 18.96 0.17
C ASN A 175 -13.26 18.75 -1.34
N ALA A 176 -12.86 19.71 -2.18
CA ALA A 176 -12.90 19.55 -3.63
C ALA A 176 -12.00 18.38 -4.09
N ALA A 177 -10.81 18.23 -3.50
CA ALA A 177 -9.93 17.09 -3.77
C ALA A 177 -10.59 15.76 -3.40
N ILE A 178 -11.19 15.66 -2.21
CA ILE A 178 -11.89 14.44 -1.76
C ILE A 178 -13.07 14.12 -2.70
N VAL A 179 -13.90 15.10 -3.05
CA VAL A 179 -15.03 14.94 -3.98
C VAL A 179 -14.55 14.47 -5.35
N LEU A 180 -13.48 15.06 -5.88
CA LEU A 180 -12.92 14.66 -7.17
C LEU A 180 -12.43 13.21 -7.15
N LEU A 181 -11.75 12.80 -6.07
CA LEU A 181 -11.35 11.41 -5.89
C LEU A 181 -12.58 10.49 -5.86
N ILE A 182 -13.63 10.84 -5.11
CA ILE A 182 -14.89 10.08 -5.07
C ILE A 182 -15.46 9.91 -6.49
N ILE A 183 -15.59 10.99 -7.26
CA ILE A 183 -16.13 10.96 -8.63
C ILE A 183 -15.29 10.03 -9.52
N SER A 184 -13.96 10.12 -9.42
CA SER A 184 -13.05 9.26 -10.20
C SER A 184 -13.25 7.77 -9.90
N TYR A 185 -13.35 7.40 -8.61
CA TYR A 185 -13.53 6.01 -8.19
C TYR A 185 -14.95 5.50 -8.46
N ILE A 186 -15.98 6.34 -8.36
CA ILE A 186 -17.36 5.98 -8.76
C ILE A 186 -17.38 5.65 -10.25
N THR A 187 -16.87 6.56 -11.09
CA THR A 187 -16.89 6.39 -12.54
C THR A 187 -16.17 5.12 -12.96
N SER A 188 -14.99 4.89 -12.38
CA SER A 188 -14.19 3.69 -12.60
C SER A 188 -14.87 2.42 -12.09
N SER A 189 -15.48 2.46 -10.90
CA SER A 189 -16.18 1.31 -10.31
C SER A 189 -17.43 0.94 -11.11
N ILE A 190 -18.19 1.93 -11.62
CA ILE A 190 -19.32 1.67 -12.50
C ILE A 190 -18.85 0.96 -13.77
N ALA A 191 -17.78 1.45 -14.41
CA ALA A 191 -17.19 0.78 -15.56
C ALA A 191 -16.74 -0.65 -15.23
N GLY A 192 -16.08 -0.86 -14.08
CA GLY A 192 -15.68 -2.18 -13.61
C GLY A 192 -16.85 -3.14 -13.36
N LEU A 193 -17.94 -2.66 -12.75
CA LEU A 193 -19.15 -3.48 -12.56
C LEU A 193 -19.77 -3.92 -13.89
N VAL A 194 -19.83 -3.02 -14.88
CA VAL A 194 -20.31 -3.34 -16.24
C VAL A 194 -19.38 -4.36 -16.92
N LEU A 195 -18.07 -4.15 -16.84
CA LEU A 195 -17.06 -5.05 -17.45
C LEU A 195 -17.05 -6.45 -16.82
N MET A 196 -17.41 -6.56 -15.54
CA MET A 196 -17.46 -7.85 -14.84
C MET A 196 -18.61 -8.76 -15.33
N LYS A 197 -19.62 -8.21 -16.03
CA LYS A 197 -20.71 -8.96 -16.69
C LYS A 197 -21.43 -9.96 -15.76
N LEU A 198 -21.65 -9.55 -14.51
CA LEU A 198 -22.47 -10.30 -13.56
C LEU A 198 -23.94 -9.93 -13.72
N SER A 199 -24.82 -10.94 -13.64
CA SER A 199 -26.24 -10.72 -13.46
C SER A 199 -26.60 -10.71 -11.98
N PHE A 200 -27.75 -10.15 -11.62
CA PHE A 200 -28.26 -10.17 -10.23
C PHE A 200 -28.35 -11.59 -9.67
N SER A 201 -28.66 -12.59 -10.50
CA SER A 201 -28.68 -14.00 -10.10
C SER A 201 -27.33 -14.54 -9.61
N ASN A 202 -26.21 -13.91 -9.99
CA ASN A 202 -24.89 -14.31 -9.52
C ASN A 202 -24.56 -13.75 -8.13
N LEU A 203 -25.28 -12.71 -7.66
CA LEU A 203 -25.09 -12.11 -6.34
C LEU A 203 -25.74 -12.97 -5.25
N CYS A 204 -25.19 -14.17 -5.05
CA CYS A 204 -25.74 -15.16 -4.12
C CYS A 204 -24.77 -15.41 -2.97
N PHE A 205 -25.31 -15.41 -1.74
CA PHE A 205 -24.56 -15.87 -0.58
C PHE A 205 -24.52 -17.41 -0.56
N LYS A 206 -23.32 -17.99 -0.59
CA LYS A 206 -23.12 -19.42 -0.39
C LYS A 206 -22.29 -19.67 0.87
N ASN A 207 -22.80 -20.52 1.76
CA ASN A 207 -22.14 -20.82 3.03
C ASN A 207 -20.75 -21.44 2.82
N GLU A 208 -20.57 -22.29 1.81
CA GLU A 208 -19.26 -22.88 1.48
C GLU A 208 -18.17 -21.82 1.23
N TYR A 209 -18.48 -20.82 0.40
CA TYR A 209 -17.54 -19.72 0.13
C TYR A 209 -17.29 -18.88 1.38
N TYR A 210 -18.33 -18.63 2.18
CA TYR A 210 -18.19 -17.91 3.44
C TYR A 210 -17.29 -18.63 4.44
N GLN A 211 -17.47 -19.95 4.64
CA GLN A 211 -16.62 -20.73 5.54
C GLN A 211 -15.17 -20.74 5.09
N TYR A 212 -14.93 -20.80 3.78
CA TYR A 212 -13.59 -20.67 3.22
C TYR A 212 -12.96 -19.29 3.54
N HIS A 213 -13.66 -18.19 3.23
CA HIS A 213 -13.15 -16.84 3.51
C HIS A 213 -12.96 -16.59 5.01
N LYS A 214 -13.86 -17.11 5.86
CA LYS A 214 -13.73 -17.01 7.32
C LYS A 214 -12.47 -17.73 7.80
N LYS A 215 -12.21 -18.94 7.31
CA LYS A 215 -11.04 -19.73 7.70
C LYS A 215 -9.74 -19.07 7.24
N GLU A 216 -9.61 -18.77 5.95
CA GLU A 216 -8.37 -18.21 5.40
C GLU A 216 -8.16 -16.75 5.80
N GLY A 217 -9.23 -15.95 5.78
CA GLY A 217 -9.17 -14.51 6.01
C GLY A 217 -8.98 -14.11 7.47
N SER A 218 -9.45 -14.90 8.45
CA SER A 218 -9.36 -14.52 9.87
C SER A 218 -7.90 -14.42 10.38
N LEU A 219 -7.05 -15.38 10.01
CA LEU A 219 -5.63 -15.35 10.36
C LEU A 219 -4.90 -14.19 9.66
N LEU A 220 -5.20 -14.01 8.36
CA LEU A 220 -4.64 -12.93 7.56
C LEU A 220 -5.07 -11.56 8.11
N PHE A 221 -6.28 -11.44 8.62
CA PHE A 221 -6.80 -10.20 9.19
C PHE A 221 -5.99 -9.76 10.41
N VAL A 222 -5.78 -10.66 11.38
CA VAL A 222 -4.95 -10.37 12.56
C VAL A 222 -3.52 -10.03 12.15
N SER A 223 -2.95 -10.78 11.20
CA SER A 223 -1.60 -10.52 10.68
C SER A 223 -1.50 -9.16 9.99
N SER A 224 -2.49 -8.78 9.18
CA SER A 224 -2.54 -7.51 8.45
C SER A 224 -2.65 -6.31 9.39
N LEU A 225 -3.46 -6.43 10.45
CA LEU A 225 -3.59 -5.40 11.49
C LEU A 225 -2.27 -5.16 12.20
N LEU A 226 -1.63 -6.23 12.63
CA LEU A 226 -0.36 -6.16 13.34
C LEU A 226 0.73 -5.55 12.44
N GLN A 227 0.82 -5.99 11.18
CA GLN A 227 1.77 -5.46 10.20
C GLN A 227 1.55 -3.97 9.92
N TRP A 228 0.29 -3.57 9.75
CA TRP A 228 -0.06 -2.18 9.46
C TRP A 228 0.35 -1.28 10.63
N TRP A 229 0.00 -1.66 11.86
CA TRP A 229 0.36 -0.88 13.04
C TRP A 229 1.87 -0.87 13.30
N SER A 230 2.54 -2.01 13.22
CA SER A 230 4.01 -2.08 13.32
C SER A 230 4.71 -1.15 12.32
N SER A 231 4.16 -1.00 11.11
CA SER A 231 4.76 -0.20 10.04
C SER A 231 4.33 1.28 10.03
N ASN A 232 3.19 1.61 10.62
CA ASN A 232 2.60 2.95 10.52
C ASN A 232 2.38 3.66 11.86
N LEU A 233 2.59 3.00 13.01
CA LEU A 233 2.32 3.61 14.32
C LEU A 233 3.09 4.93 14.49
N PHE A 234 4.40 4.94 14.25
CA PHE A 234 5.21 6.17 14.31
C PHE A 234 4.75 7.26 13.33
N VAL A 235 4.21 6.87 12.17
CA VAL A 235 3.72 7.82 11.17
C VAL A 235 2.42 8.47 11.67
N VAL A 236 1.47 7.65 12.12
CA VAL A 236 0.18 8.10 12.69
C VAL A 236 0.41 8.99 13.90
N THR A 237 1.25 8.56 14.84
CA THR A 237 1.53 9.29 16.07
C THR A 237 2.37 10.54 15.81
N SER A 238 3.23 10.57 14.79
CA SER A 238 3.94 11.80 14.41
C SER A 238 2.98 12.94 14.09
N GLY A 239 1.87 12.67 13.39
CA GLY A 239 0.85 13.68 13.15
C GLY A 239 0.12 14.10 14.44
N MET A 240 -0.15 13.16 15.33
CA MET A 240 -0.93 13.42 16.55
C MET A 240 -0.13 14.27 17.55
N PHE A 241 1.18 14.04 17.66
CA PHE A 241 2.06 14.68 18.64
C PHE A 241 2.82 15.89 18.08
N LEU A 242 3.21 15.85 16.81
CA LEU A 242 4.01 16.91 16.17
C LEU A 242 3.16 17.82 15.25
N GLY A 243 1.90 17.46 15.03
CA GLY A 243 0.95 18.23 14.22
C GLY A 243 0.76 17.71 12.80
N VAL A 244 -0.33 18.15 12.17
CA VAL A 244 -0.77 17.69 10.84
C VAL A 244 0.28 17.94 9.75
N ALA A 245 1.05 19.03 9.85
CA ALA A 245 2.08 19.37 8.88
C ALA A 245 3.23 18.35 8.87
N ALA A 246 3.64 17.86 10.05
CA ALA A 246 4.65 16.81 10.17
C ALA A 246 4.19 15.51 9.49
N LEU A 247 2.92 15.13 9.66
CA LEU A 247 2.34 13.99 8.95
C LEU A 247 2.31 14.22 7.43
N GLY A 248 1.92 15.42 6.98
CA GLY A 248 1.92 15.78 5.57
C GLY A 248 3.31 15.64 4.95
N ALA A 249 4.34 16.16 5.62
CA ALA A 249 5.72 15.96 5.19
C ALA A 249 6.12 14.49 5.16
N PHE A 250 5.85 13.75 6.24
CA PHE A 250 6.16 12.32 6.31
C PHE A 250 5.52 11.55 5.15
N ARG A 251 4.26 11.87 4.83
CA ARG A 251 3.49 11.19 3.80
C ARG A 251 3.97 11.52 2.40
N LEU A 252 4.27 12.79 2.13
CA LEU A 252 4.86 13.20 0.86
C LEU A 252 6.17 12.45 0.64
N VAL A 253 7.04 12.44 1.65
CA VAL A 253 8.31 11.72 1.59
C VAL A 253 8.08 10.23 1.36
N GLN A 254 7.18 9.57 2.09
CA GLN A 254 6.84 8.16 1.84
C GLN A 254 6.40 7.89 0.39
N SER A 255 5.62 8.80 -0.21
CA SER A 255 5.17 8.69 -1.59
C SER A 255 6.34 8.77 -2.58
N MET A 256 7.36 9.61 -2.33
CA MET A 256 8.58 9.69 -3.14
C MET A 256 9.30 8.33 -3.25
N PHE A 257 9.27 7.53 -2.20
CA PHE A 257 9.84 6.17 -2.22
C PHE A 257 8.86 5.11 -2.73
N GLY A 258 7.63 5.49 -3.09
CA GLY A 258 6.61 4.60 -3.63
C GLY A 258 7.05 3.85 -4.89
N VAL A 259 7.91 4.44 -5.72
CA VAL A 259 8.50 3.77 -6.89
C VAL A 259 9.34 2.55 -6.49
N LEU A 260 10.01 2.58 -5.34
CA LEU A 260 10.78 1.45 -4.84
C LEU A 260 9.88 0.31 -4.40
N ASN A 261 8.64 0.61 -3.99
CA ASN A 261 7.67 -0.44 -3.67
C ASN A 261 7.35 -1.31 -4.90
N LEU A 262 7.42 -0.77 -6.12
CA LEU A 262 7.30 -1.57 -7.35
C LEU A 262 8.41 -2.63 -7.45
N LEU A 263 9.65 -2.21 -7.13
CA LEU A 263 10.79 -3.12 -7.10
C LEU A 263 10.61 -4.16 -5.98
N LEU A 264 10.21 -3.75 -4.78
CA LEU A 264 9.93 -4.66 -3.67
C LEU A 264 8.81 -5.66 -3.98
N GLN A 265 7.74 -5.22 -4.64
CA GLN A 265 6.66 -6.09 -5.09
C GLN A 265 7.13 -7.09 -6.14
N THR A 266 8.10 -6.73 -6.98
CA THR A 266 8.74 -7.67 -7.91
C THR A 266 9.45 -8.81 -7.15
N TYR A 267 10.04 -8.52 -5.99
CA TYR A 267 10.62 -9.56 -5.14
C TYR A 267 9.56 -10.52 -4.62
N GLU A 268 8.43 -10.00 -4.13
CA GLU A 268 7.36 -10.84 -3.59
C GLU A 268 6.63 -11.66 -4.67
N ASN A 269 6.47 -11.10 -5.87
CA ASN A 269 5.64 -11.69 -6.91
C ASN A 269 6.42 -12.55 -7.91
N TYR A 270 7.73 -12.33 -8.09
CA TYR A 270 8.55 -13.05 -9.07
C TYR A 270 9.77 -13.72 -8.46
N VAL A 271 10.51 -13.02 -7.59
CA VAL A 271 11.73 -13.57 -6.99
C VAL A 271 11.40 -14.69 -6.01
N LEU A 272 10.41 -14.47 -5.14
CA LEU A 272 9.98 -15.44 -4.13
C LEU A 272 9.50 -16.77 -4.75
N PRO A 273 8.55 -16.80 -5.71
CA PRO A 273 8.12 -18.06 -6.32
C PRO A 273 9.27 -18.81 -7.01
N LYS A 274 10.13 -18.10 -7.74
CA LYS A 274 11.26 -18.74 -8.42
C LYS A 274 12.29 -19.29 -7.44
N ALA A 275 12.59 -18.55 -6.37
CA ALA A 275 13.50 -18.99 -5.32
C ALA A 275 12.95 -20.19 -4.56
N SER A 276 11.63 -20.26 -4.34
CA SER A 276 10.95 -21.41 -3.75
C SER A 276 11.01 -22.66 -4.65
N GLN A 277 10.81 -22.49 -5.96
CA GLN A 277 10.96 -23.58 -6.94
C GLN A 277 12.41 -24.12 -6.97
N LEU A 278 13.42 -23.23 -6.97
CA LEU A 278 14.82 -23.67 -6.91
C LEU A 278 15.14 -24.33 -5.57
N PHE A 279 14.52 -23.88 -4.48
CA PHE A 279 14.73 -24.45 -3.15
C PHE A 279 14.24 -25.90 -3.05
N SER A 280 13.12 -26.25 -3.70
CA SER A 280 12.65 -27.64 -3.73
C SER A 280 13.57 -28.58 -4.51
N GLN A 281 14.44 -28.04 -5.38
CA GLN A 281 15.46 -28.79 -6.11
C GLN A 281 16.80 -28.81 -5.34
N SER A 282 17.26 -27.64 -4.89
CA SER A 282 18.53 -27.48 -4.19
C SER A 282 18.59 -26.20 -3.36
N LEU A 283 18.99 -26.35 -2.08
CA LEU A 283 19.27 -25.23 -1.19
C LEU A 283 20.35 -24.28 -1.75
N SER A 284 21.41 -24.83 -2.34
CA SER A 284 22.55 -24.05 -2.81
C SER A 284 22.19 -23.20 -4.04
N GLU A 285 21.35 -23.74 -4.94
CA GLU A 285 20.87 -23.02 -6.12
C GLU A 285 19.94 -21.87 -5.74
N SER A 286 19.01 -22.10 -4.82
CA SER A 286 18.13 -21.04 -4.31
C SER A 286 18.93 -19.91 -3.65
N LYS A 287 19.91 -20.25 -2.81
CA LYS A 287 20.82 -19.26 -2.19
C LYS A 287 21.62 -18.47 -3.24
N LYS A 288 22.20 -19.16 -4.24
CA LYS A 288 22.96 -18.52 -5.32
C LYS A 288 22.08 -17.55 -6.11
N TYR A 289 20.87 -17.97 -6.48
CA TYR A 289 19.89 -17.12 -7.16
C TYR A 289 19.55 -15.88 -6.34
N LEU A 290 19.19 -16.04 -5.07
CA LEU A 290 18.85 -14.95 -4.16
C LEU A 290 20.00 -13.96 -3.98
N ARG A 291 21.25 -14.43 -3.85
CA ARG A 291 22.43 -13.54 -3.78
C ARG A 291 22.60 -12.70 -5.04
N VAL A 292 22.57 -13.35 -6.21
CA VAL A 292 22.78 -12.67 -7.50
C VAL A 292 21.70 -11.62 -7.74
N ILE A 293 20.42 -11.96 -7.51
CA ILE A 293 19.32 -11.02 -7.75
C ILE A 293 19.33 -9.88 -6.72
N THR A 294 19.70 -10.15 -5.47
CA THR A 294 19.88 -9.11 -4.43
C THR A 294 21.06 -8.18 -4.72
N GLN A 295 22.15 -8.67 -5.32
CA GLN A 295 23.25 -7.78 -5.74
C GLN A 295 22.81 -6.88 -6.90
N LYS A 296 22.15 -7.45 -7.91
CA LYS A 296 21.65 -6.69 -9.07
C LYS A 296 20.58 -5.67 -8.68
N GLY A 297 19.63 -6.05 -7.82
CA GLY A 297 18.62 -5.15 -7.31
C GLY A 297 19.20 -4.00 -6.48
N GLY A 298 20.34 -4.23 -5.81
CA GLY A 298 21.01 -3.22 -5.00
C GLY A 298 21.48 -2.03 -5.84
N LEU A 299 21.92 -2.29 -7.07
CA LEU A 299 22.26 -1.22 -8.03
C LEU A 299 21.04 -0.38 -8.40
N LEU A 300 19.89 -1.01 -8.67
CA LEU A 300 18.64 -0.30 -8.98
C LEU A 300 18.15 0.55 -7.80
N PHE A 301 18.25 0.03 -6.57
CA PHE A 301 17.97 0.80 -5.36
C PHE A 301 18.93 1.98 -5.22
N ALA A 302 20.24 1.76 -5.41
CA ALA A 302 21.24 2.82 -5.30
C ALA A 302 21.00 3.97 -6.31
N ILE A 303 20.61 3.65 -7.54
CA ILE A 303 20.28 4.64 -8.59
C ILE A 303 19.17 5.60 -8.13
N VAL A 304 18.22 5.14 -7.31
CA VAL A 304 17.13 6.00 -6.80
C VAL A 304 17.51 6.65 -5.46
N LEU A 305 18.11 5.88 -4.55
CA LEU A 305 18.39 6.31 -3.19
C LEU A 305 19.51 7.36 -3.11
N VAL A 306 20.58 7.22 -3.90
CA VAL A 306 21.73 8.14 -3.86
C VAL A 306 21.32 9.56 -4.29
N PRO A 307 20.62 9.78 -5.43
CA PRO A 307 20.14 11.10 -5.78
C PRO A 307 19.19 11.70 -4.75
N LEU A 308 18.26 10.92 -4.19
CA LEU A 308 17.34 11.40 -3.16
C LEU A 308 18.06 11.84 -1.87
N PHE A 309 19.19 11.20 -1.54
CA PHE A 309 20.00 11.56 -0.38
C PHE A 309 20.80 12.84 -0.62
N LEU A 310 21.51 12.91 -1.75
CA LEU A 310 22.38 14.03 -2.11
C LEU A 310 21.57 15.30 -2.39
N PHE A 311 20.47 15.16 -3.14
CA PHE A 311 19.60 16.26 -3.55
C PHE A 311 18.30 16.30 -2.75
N SER A 312 18.36 16.00 -1.45
CA SER A 312 17.16 15.88 -0.61
C SER A 312 16.31 17.16 -0.57
N LYS A 313 16.95 18.34 -0.55
CA LYS A 313 16.27 19.65 -0.55
C LYS A 313 15.58 19.92 -1.88
N GLN A 314 16.28 19.70 -3.00
CA GLN A 314 15.74 19.90 -4.34
C GLN A 314 14.62 18.91 -4.64
N SER A 315 14.76 17.67 -4.19
CA SER A 315 13.76 16.61 -4.37
C SER A 315 12.46 16.97 -3.65
N ILE A 316 12.53 17.31 -2.36
CA ILE A 316 11.30 17.64 -1.61
C ILE A 316 10.66 18.95 -2.10
N TYR A 317 11.46 19.92 -2.53
CA TYR A 317 10.97 21.14 -3.17
C TYR A 317 10.24 20.84 -4.48
N LEU A 318 10.78 19.95 -5.33
CA LEU A 318 10.15 19.58 -6.60
C LEU A 318 8.75 19.00 -6.41
N PHE A 319 8.59 18.10 -5.43
CA PHE A 319 7.32 17.40 -5.21
C PHE A 319 6.32 18.17 -4.34
N GLY A 320 6.78 18.84 -3.28
CA GLY A 320 5.91 19.51 -2.31
C GLY A 320 5.91 21.04 -2.38
N GLY A 321 6.99 21.65 -2.88
CA GLY A 321 7.20 23.09 -2.86
C GLY A 321 7.96 23.59 -1.62
N GLU A 322 8.00 24.91 -1.47
CA GLU A 322 8.85 25.61 -0.49
C GLU A 322 8.54 25.25 0.97
N GLN A 323 7.26 25.08 1.30
CA GLN A 323 6.78 24.73 2.65
C GLN A 323 7.34 23.42 3.19
N TYR A 324 7.86 22.54 2.33
CA TYR A 324 8.38 21.24 2.72
C TYR A 324 9.90 21.20 2.85
N ILE A 325 10.63 22.26 2.48
CA ILE A 325 12.10 22.25 2.47
C ILE A 325 12.68 21.92 3.85
N GLU A 326 12.07 22.40 4.93
CA GLU A 326 12.50 22.13 6.32
C GLU A 326 12.53 20.62 6.64
N TYR A 327 11.71 19.83 5.95
CA TYR A 327 11.62 18.39 6.14
C TYR A 327 12.59 17.59 5.25
N HIS A 328 13.56 18.22 4.60
CA HIS A 328 14.53 17.51 3.75
C HIS A 328 15.32 16.42 4.52
N ASN A 329 15.51 16.58 5.83
CA ASN A 329 16.14 15.55 6.67
C ASN A 329 15.29 14.28 6.77
N VAL A 330 13.96 14.40 6.64
CA VAL A 330 13.05 13.24 6.57
C VAL A 330 13.35 12.42 5.32
N VAL A 331 13.62 13.06 4.17
CA VAL A 331 14.03 12.36 2.94
C VAL A 331 15.30 11.55 3.18
N ARG A 332 16.33 12.15 3.79
CA ARG A 332 17.59 11.46 4.09
C ARG A 332 17.40 10.28 5.04
N GLY A 333 16.61 10.45 6.09
CA GLY A 333 16.29 9.38 7.02
C GLY A 333 15.51 8.25 6.35
N MET A 334 14.57 8.59 5.45
CA MET A 334 13.82 7.61 4.67
C MET A 334 14.68 6.87 3.64
N VAL A 335 15.71 7.51 3.06
CA VAL A 335 16.71 6.79 2.25
C VAL A 335 17.38 5.68 3.06
N ILE A 336 17.83 5.99 4.28
CA ILE A 336 18.47 5.01 5.16
C ILE A 336 17.49 3.88 5.50
N LEU A 337 16.25 4.24 5.85
CA LEU A 337 15.20 3.26 6.12
C LEU A 337 14.97 2.32 4.93
N TYR A 338 14.84 2.85 3.70
CA TYR A 338 14.62 2.04 2.51
C TYR A 338 15.83 1.17 2.14
N ALA A 339 17.05 1.63 2.40
CA ALA A 339 18.25 0.80 2.27
C ALA A 339 18.21 -0.40 3.25
N ILE A 340 17.79 -0.17 4.50
CA ILE A 340 17.63 -1.23 5.50
C ILE A 340 16.49 -2.18 5.12
N ILE A 341 15.35 -1.66 4.67
CA ILE A 341 14.23 -2.48 4.17
C ILE A 341 14.72 -3.38 3.04
N TYR A 342 15.46 -2.83 2.08
CA TYR A 342 16.01 -3.60 0.96
C TYR A 342 16.96 -4.72 1.42
N ILE A 343 17.88 -4.43 2.34
CA ILE A 343 18.74 -5.46 2.95
C ILE A 343 17.89 -6.51 3.66
N GLY A 344 16.86 -6.08 4.37
CA GLY A 344 15.91 -6.94 5.08
C GLY A 344 15.15 -7.90 4.17
N TYR A 345 14.94 -7.59 2.89
CA TYR A 345 14.35 -8.52 1.93
C TYR A 345 15.16 -9.79 1.73
N SER A 346 16.50 -9.70 1.85
CA SER A 346 17.37 -10.86 1.79
C SER A 346 17.14 -11.83 2.97
N VAL A 347 16.66 -11.33 4.11
CA VAL A 347 16.31 -12.14 5.29
C VAL A 347 14.84 -12.58 5.24
N ARG A 348 13.95 -11.68 4.80
CA ARG A 348 12.51 -11.94 4.72
C ARG A 348 12.17 -13.07 3.74
N LEU A 349 12.80 -13.09 2.56
CA LEU A 349 12.49 -14.07 1.52
C LEU A 349 12.72 -15.52 2.00
N PRO A 350 13.88 -15.89 2.58
CA PRO A 350 14.09 -17.21 3.18
C PRO A 350 13.04 -17.61 4.23
N ILE A 351 12.64 -16.69 5.13
CA ILE A 351 11.57 -16.96 6.13
C ILE A 351 10.29 -17.41 5.43
N ARG A 352 9.92 -16.74 4.33
CA ARG A 352 8.75 -17.08 3.52
C ARG A 352 8.92 -18.38 2.74
N ILE A 353 10.09 -18.63 2.16
CA ILE A 353 10.41 -19.88 1.43
C ILE A 353 10.30 -21.08 2.36
N LEU A 354 10.80 -20.95 3.59
CA LEU A 354 10.71 -21.98 4.64
C LEU A 354 9.33 -22.04 5.32
N THR A 355 8.37 -21.21 4.90
CA THR A 355 7.00 -21.17 5.44
C THR A 355 6.93 -20.96 6.97
N LEU A 356 7.89 -20.21 7.53
CA LEU A 356 7.99 -19.95 8.98
C LEU A 356 7.00 -18.85 9.41
N ASN A 357 5.70 -19.08 9.22
CA ASN A 357 4.64 -18.09 9.45
C ASN A 357 4.60 -17.59 10.90
N ASN A 358 4.83 -18.47 11.88
CA ASN A 358 4.89 -18.09 13.29
C ASN A 358 6.08 -17.16 13.58
N THR A 359 7.25 -17.44 13.01
CA THR A 359 8.42 -16.57 13.12
C THR A 359 8.18 -15.23 12.43
N PHE A 360 7.53 -15.24 11.27
CA PHE A 360 7.16 -14.02 10.58
C PHE A 360 6.24 -13.14 11.44
N PHE A 361 5.21 -13.74 12.04
CA PHE A 361 4.27 -13.08 12.94
C PHE A 361 4.95 -12.52 14.20
N ILE A 362 5.77 -13.31 14.89
CA ILE A 362 6.46 -12.89 16.12
C ILE A 362 7.39 -11.69 15.85
N GLY A 363 8.06 -11.65 14.70
CA GLY A 363 8.88 -10.49 14.32
C GLY A 363 8.08 -9.19 14.32
N TYR A 364 6.88 -9.20 13.74
CA TYR A 364 5.97 -8.05 13.77
C TYR A 364 5.43 -7.75 15.18
N CYS A 365 5.19 -8.77 16.02
CA CYS A 365 4.82 -8.54 17.43
C CYS A 365 5.91 -7.78 18.18
N ILE A 366 7.17 -8.20 18.02
CA ILE A 366 8.33 -7.55 18.67
C ILE A 366 8.42 -6.08 18.24
N SER A 367 8.35 -5.82 16.92
CA SER A 367 8.38 -4.45 16.40
C SER A 367 7.19 -3.62 16.86
N PHE A 368 5.99 -4.19 16.90
CA PHE A 368 4.80 -3.47 17.35
C PHE A 368 4.89 -3.12 18.84
N LEU A 369 5.32 -4.05 19.68
CA LEU A 369 5.52 -3.80 21.11
C LEU A 369 6.58 -2.73 21.35
N PHE A 370 7.72 -2.78 20.65
CA PHE A 370 8.72 -1.72 20.70
C PHE A 370 8.11 -0.37 20.35
N SER A 371 7.33 -0.30 19.25
CA SER A 371 6.69 0.93 18.80
C SER A 371 5.74 1.48 19.88
N LEU A 372 4.89 0.63 20.46
CA LEU A 372 3.97 1.00 21.53
C LEU A 372 4.69 1.53 22.78
N CYS A 373 5.80 0.91 23.17
CA CYS A 373 6.54 1.32 24.36
C CYS A 373 7.35 2.60 24.15
N THR A 374 7.80 2.88 22.91
CA THR A 374 8.80 3.92 22.66
C THR A 374 8.30 5.12 21.87
N PHE A 375 7.11 5.07 21.24
CA PHE A 375 6.65 6.16 20.38
C PHE A 375 6.62 7.51 21.10
N ASN A 376 6.11 7.55 22.33
CA ASN A 376 6.00 8.80 23.07
C ASN A 376 7.39 9.37 23.39
N PHE A 377 8.29 8.53 23.91
CA PHE A 377 9.66 8.93 24.23
C PHE A 377 10.42 9.44 22.99
N LEU A 378 10.33 8.73 21.87
CA LEU A 378 11.05 9.10 20.65
C LEU A 378 10.51 10.38 20.02
N LEU A 379 9.18 10.55 19.99
CA LEU A 379 8.56 11.73 19.40
C LEU A 379 8.79 12.99 20.24
N GLN A 380 8.69 12.89 21.58
CA GLN A 380 8.90 14.05 22.45
C GLN A 380 10.35 14.54 22.46
N ASN A 381 11.32 13.62 22.45
CA ASN A 381 12.75 14.00 22.54
C ASN A 381 13.39 14.29 21.19
N PHE A 382 12.94 13.64 20.11
CA PHE A 382 13.61 13.71 18.80
C PHE A 382 12.67 14.16 17.66
N ASN A 383 11.44 14.58 17.96
CA ASN A 383 10.46 15.05 16.97
C ASN A 383 10.32 14.06 15.79
N ILE A 384 10.27 14.57 14.55
CA ILE A 384 10.05 13.75 13.34
C ILE A 384 11.23 12.81 13.07
N SER A 385 12.44 13.18 13.48
CA SER A 385 13.62 12.30 13.42
C SER A 385 13.45 11.08 14.33
N GLY A 386 12.80 11.26 15.49
CA GLY A 386 12.41 10.17 16.39
C GLY A 386 11.46 9.17 15.74
N ALA A 387 10.50 9.65 14.94
CA ALA A 387 9.60 8.77 14.18
C ALA A 387 10.37 7.89 13.18
N ILE A 388 11.32 8.49 12.44
CA ILE A 388 12.15 7.76 11.48
C ILE A 388 13.07 6.76 12.19
N ALA A 389 13.72 7.19 13.28
CA ALA A 389 14.56 6.30 14.09
C ALA A 389 13.74 5.10 14.61
N GLY A 390 12.52 5.34 15.08
CA GLY A 390 11.58 4.29 15.48
C GLY A 390 11.29 3.29 14.35
N LEU A 391 11.02 3.77 13.14
CA LEU A 391 10.82 2.91 11.96
C LEU A 391 12.09 2.13 11.58
N ILE A 392 13.26 2.74 11.69
CA ILE A 392 14.55 2.07 11.43
C ILE A 392 14.78 0.96 12.45
N ILE A 393 14.60 1.25 13.74
CA ILE A 393 14.75 0.27 14.83
C ILE A 393 13.76 -0.87 14.64
N ASN A 394 12.51 -0.58 14.27
CA ASN A 394 11.51 -1.60 13.92
C ASN A 394 12.02 -2.59 12.86
N GLN A 395 12.58 -2.07 11.77
CA GLN A 395 13.12 -2.92 10.72
C GLN A 395 14.31 -3.73 11.20
N LEU A 396 15.24 -3.11 11.94
CA LEU A 396 16.40 -3.80 12.49
C LEU A 396 16.01 -4.92 13.48
N LEU A 397 15.02 -4.69 14.35
CA LEU A 397 14.50 -5.71 15.28
C LEU A 397 13.92 -6.90 14.52
N MET A 398 13.07 -6.66 13.52
CA MET A 398 12.50 -7.72 12.70
C MET A 398 13.59 -8.51 11.95
N ILE A 399 14.50 -7.80 11.28
CA ILE A 399 15.59 -8.41 10.51
C ILE A 399 16.49 -9.24 11.44
N SER A 400 16.85 -8.72 12.61
CA SER A 400 17.72 -9.41 13.57
C SER A 400 17.06 -10.69 14.10
N TYR A 401 15.79 -10.61 14.49
CA TYR A 401 15.03 -11.76 14.96
C TYR A 401 14.89 -12.85 13.88
N TRP A 402 14.53 -12.44 12.66
CA TRP A 402 14.41 -13.37 11.54
C TRP A 402 15.76 -13.98 11.15
N GLN A 403 16.84 -13.20 11.15
CA GLN A 403 18.18 -13.69 10.87
C GLN A 403 18.62 -14.72 11.92
N TYR A 404 18.36 -14.47 13.21
CA TYR A 404 18.60 -15.42 14.29
C TYR A 404 17.82 -16.72 14.11
N LYS A 405 16.59 -16.67 13.59
CA LYS A 405 15.82 -17.88 13.29
C LYS A 405 16.35 -18.60 12.05
N LEU A 406 16.82 -17.89 11.04
CA LEU A 406 17.41 -18.50 9.84
C LEU A 406 18.75 -19.19 10.11
N THR A 407 19.56 -18.70 11.05
CA THR A 407 20.80 -19.39 11.45
C THR A 407 20.49 -20.76 12.07
N GLN A 408 19.42 -20.86 12.88
CA GLN A 408 18.94 -22.15 13.43
C GLN A 408 18.49 -23.12 12.32
N HIS A 409 17.97 -22.61 11.21
CA HIS A 409 17.55 -23.41 10.05
C HIS A 409 18.62 -23.52 8.94
N GLN A 410 19.87 -23.12 9.19
CA GLN A 410 20.99 -23.18 8.25
C GLN A 410 20.75 -22.47 6.88
N PHE A 411 19.82 -21.51 6.83
CA PHE A 411 19.49 -20.73 5.63
C PHE A 411 19.96 -19.28 5.78
N THR A 412 21.27 -19.06 5.91
CA THR A 412 21.86 -17.72 5.84
C THR A 412 22.31 -17.42 4.40
N LEU A 413 21.89 -16.27 3.87
CA LEU A 413 22.33 -15.80 2.55
C LEU A 413 23.73 -15.20 2.63
N TRP A 414 23.97 -14.32 3.59
CA TRP A 414 25.27 -13.68 3.80
C TRP A 414 25.87 -14.30 5.07
N LYS A 415 27.11 -14.79 4.96
CA LYS A 415 27.87 -15.31 6.10
C LYS A 415 28.61 -14.16 6.78
#